data_AF-A0A432JBX0-F1
#
_entry.id   AF-A0A432JBX0-F1
#
_cell.length_a   1.000
_cell.length_b   1.000
_cell.length_c   1.000
_cell.angle_alpha   90.00
_cell.angle_beta   90.00
_cell.angle_gamma   90.00
#
_symmetry.space_group_name_H-M   'P 1'
#
loop_
_entity.id
_entity.type
_entity.pdbx_description
1 polymer ?
#
loop_
_entity_poly.entity_id
_entity_poly.type
_entity_poly.pdbx_seq_one_letter_code
_entity_poly.pdbx_strand_id
1 'polypeptide(L)'
;MLATGTCQESWEINTISTKNVTGSAVGLFSRTMTEADSVEPIIKRERDRDYLELKRRITQAGLLERQYGYYAWKIPSVAAMVATSVAVLVIFSGTLWIQMLNAVFLALTVTNLGFLGHDSGHRQSFKKPKYNDWVLLAVGFMTGMTPSWWQDKHNTH
;
A
#
# COMPACT_ATOMS: atom_id res chain seq x y z
N MET A 1 56.31 -4.16 26.85
CA MET A 1 56.08 -5.26 25.91
C MET A 1 55.27 -6.33 26.65
N LEU A 2 53.94 -6.22 26.65
CA LEU A 2 53.02 -7.27 27.13
C LEU A 2 51.77 -7.17 26.25
N ALA A 3 51.51 -8.24 25.50
CA ALA A 3 50.42 -8.35 24.55
C ALA A 3 49.17 -8.89 25.26
N THR A 4 48.07 -8.15 25.19
CA THR A 4 46.72 -8.64 25.52
C THR A 4 45.97 -8.83 24.20
N GLY A 5 45.87 -10.07 23.74
CA GLY A 5 45.06 -10.43 22.58
C GLY A 5 43.60 -10.64 22.99
N THR A 6 42.69 -9.86 22.42
CA THR A 6 41.25 -10.11 22.48
C THR A 6 40.82 -10.88 21.23
N CYS A 7 40.32 -12.10 21.41
CA CYS A 7 39.58 -12.85 20.39
C CYS A 7 38.27 -12.13 20.08
N GLN A 8 37.98 -11.90 18.79
CA GLN A 8 36.69 -11.43 18.33
C GLN A 8 36.05 -12.54 17.49
N GLU A 9 34.91 -13.03 17.99
CA GLU A 9 34.13 -14.15 17.48
C GLU A 9 33.57 -13.87 16.08
N SER A 10 33.90 -14.73 15.12
CA SER A 10 33.26 -14.78 13.80
C SER A 10 32.10 -15.77 13.84
N TRP A 11 30.86 -15.26 13.82
CA TRP A 11 29.67 -16.09 13.70
C TRP A 11 29.48 -16.53 12.24
N GLU A 12 30.02 -17.69 11.90
CA GLU A 12 29.68 -18.45 10.69
C GLU A 12 28.21 -18.94 10.78
N ILE A 13 27.37 -18.49 9.84
CA ILE A 13 26.01 -19.03 9.70
C ILE A 13 26.06 -20.26 8.82
N ASN A 14 25.72 -21.40 9.44
CA ASN A 14 25.60 -22.75 8.92
C ASN A 14 25.06 -22.87 7.48
N THR A 15 25.87 -23.44 6.59
CA THR A 15 25.39 -24.04 5.34
C THR A 15 24.86 -25.44 5.64
N ILE A 16 23.53 -25.62 5.56
CA ILE A 16 22.91 -26.93 5.74
C ILE A 16 23.26 -27.82 4.55
N SER A 17 24.01 -28.87 4.88
CA SER A 17 24.31 -30.05 4.07
C SER A 17 23.06 -30.86 3.76
N THR A 18 22.83 -31.16 2.48
CA THR A 18 22.24 -32.46 2.08
C THR A 18 23.01 -33.01 0.87
N LYS A 19 24.06 -33.79 1.16
CA LYS A 19 24.55 -34.79 0.21
C LYS A 19 23.87 -36.13 0.56
N ASN A 20 23.03 -36.64 -0.33
CA ASN A 20 22.76 -38.09 -0.41
C ASN A 20 22.46 -38.45 -1.88
N VAL A 21 23.47 -38.97 -2.59
CA VAL A 21 23.67 -40.40 -2.94
C VAL A 21 22.89 -40.80 -4.21
N THR A 22 23.71 -41.09 -5.22
CA THR A 22 23.54 -41.81 -6.50
C THR A 22 22.48 -42.91 -6.58
N GLY A 23 21.80 -43.02 -7.74
CA GLY A 23 21.40 -44.32 -8.28
C GLY A 23 20.15 -44.37 -9.18
N SER A 24 20.39 -44.65 -10.47
CA SER A 24 19.56 -45.45 -11.38
C SER A 24 18.50 -44.78 -12.27
N ALA A 25 18.60 -45.16 -13.55
CA ALA A 25 17.78 -44.80 -14.69
C ALA A 25 16.41 -45.50 -14.72
N VAL A 26 15.59 -45.07 -15.68
CA VAL A 26 14.30 -45.60 -16.17
C VAL A 26 13.10 -44.73 -15.79
N GLY A 27 12.56 -44.06 -16.82
CA GLY A 27 11.30 -43.34 -16.75
C GLY A 27 11.24 -42.21 -17.77
N LEU A 28 11.12 -42.55 -19.05
CA LEU A 28 10.69 -41.64 -20.12
C LEU A 28 9.27 -41.13 -19.81
N PHE A 29 9.16 -40.13 -18.92
CA PHE A 29 8.01 -39.24 -18.95
C PHE A 29 8.35 -38.13 -19.92
N SER A 30 7.77 -38.22 -21.11
CA SER A 30 7.71 -37.15 -22.09
C SER A 30 7.34 -35.87 -21.35
N ARG A 31 8.32 -34.97 -21.21
CA ARG A 31 8.13 -33.64 -20.63
C ARG A 31 7.21 -32.93 -21.62
N THR A 32 5.91 -32.84 -21.31
CA THR A 32 4.98 -31.93 -21.98
C THR A 32 5.43 -30.50 -21.67
N MET A 33 6.52 -30.07 -22.30
CA MET A 33 7.26 -28.88 -21.89
C MET A 33 7.50 -27.88 -23.01
N THR A 34 6.78 -28.02 -24.11
CA THR A 34 6.96 -27.12 -25.27
C THR A 34 5.73 -26.26 -25.53
N GLU A 35 4.58 -26.57 -24.91
CA GLU A 35 3.34 -25.83 -25.12
C GLU A 35 3.05 -24.84 -23.98
N ALA A 36 3.20 -25.24 -22.72
CA ALA A 36 2.92 -24.34 -21.59
C ALA A 36 3.88 -23.13 -21.50
N ASP A 37 5.19 -23.35 -21.73
CA ASP A 37 6.22 -22.30 -21.65
C ASP A 37 6.25 -21.38 -22.89
N SER A 38 5.66 -21.83 -24.02
CA SER A 38 5.53 -21.01 -25.22
C SER A 38 4.22 -20.21 -25.24
N VAL A 39 3.16 -20.71 -24.60
CA VAL A 39 1.87 -20.03 -24.46
C VAL A 39 1.93 -18.91 -23.42
N GLU A 40 2.63 -19.09 -22.29
CA GLU A 40 2.76 -18.06 -21.25
C GLU A 40 3.29 -16.69 -21.76
N PRO A 41 4.40 -16.61 -22.52
CA PRO A 41 4.91 -15.33 -23.02
C PRO A 41 3.99 -14.72 -24.09
N ILE A 42 3.23 -15.53 -24.84
CA ILE A 42 2.25 -15.03 -25.82
C ILE A 42 1.05 -14.40 -25.10
N ILE A 43 0.47 -15.11 -24.12
CA ILE A 43 -0.65 -14.62 -23.30
C ILE A 43 -0.25 -13.37 -22.51
N LYS A 44 0.98 -13.32 -21.98
CA LYS A 44 1.49 -12.12 -21.30
C LYS A 44 1.58 -10.94 -22.26
N ARG A 45 2.17 -11.12 -23.46
CA ARG A 45 2.28 -10.06 -24.48
C ARG A 45 0.93 -9.58 -25.00
N GLU A 46 -0.05 -10.48 -25.13
CA GLU A 46 -1.41 -10.12 -25.52
C GLU A 46 -2.10 -9.30 -24.42
N ARG A 47 -2.02 -9.75 -23.16
CA ARG A 47 -2.52 -9.01 -22.00
C ARG A 47 -1.88 -7.62 -21.86
N ASP A 48 -0.57 -7.53 -22.08
CA ASP A 48 0.16 -6.26 -22.05
C ASP A 48 -0.32 -5.32 -23.18
N ARG A 49 -0.57 -5.85 -24.38
CA ARG A 49 -1.12 -5.07 -25.50
C ARG A 49 -2.54 -4.57 -25.22
N ASP A 50 -3.40 -5.44 -24.72
CA ASP A 50 -4.78 -5.08 -24.36
C ASP A 50 -4.81 -4.01 -23.26
N TYR A 51 -3.94 -4.16 -22.25
CA TYR A 51 -3.78 -3.16 -21.19
C TYR A 51 -3.32 -1.81 -21.74
N LEU A 52 -2.33 -1.80 -22.64
CA LEU A 52 -1.84 -0.57 -23.26
C LEU A 52 -2.89 0.12 -24.12
N GLU A 53 -3.67 -0.65 -24.88
CA GLU A 53 -4.77 -0.12 -25.67
C GLU A 53 -5.86 0.47 -24.76
N LEU A 54 -6.27 -0.24 -23.72
CA LEU A 54 -7.22 0.25 -22.72
C LEU A 54 -6.69 1.53 -22.06
N LYS A 55 -5.44 1.54 -21.61
CA LYS A 55 -4.79 2.71 -21.02
C LYS A 55 -4.80 3.90 -21.97
N ARG A 56 -4.57 3.68 -23.27
CA ARG A 56 -4.64 4.74 -24.29
C ARG A 56 -6.06 5.31 -24.38
N ARG A 57 -7.08 4.46 -24.47
CA ARG A 57 -8.49 4.89 -24.54
C ARG A 57 -8.91 5.67 -23.28
N ILE A 58 -8.55 5.18 -22.09
CA ILE A 58 -8.84 5.83 -20.81
C ILE A 58 -8.14 7.19 -20.70
N THR A 59 -6.86 7.27 -21.11
CA THR A 59 -6.10 8.53 -21.11
C THR A 59 -6.72 9.55 -22.07
N GLN A 60 -7.10 9.12 -23.29
CA GLN A 60 -7.75 9.99 -24.28
C GLN A 60 -9.11 10.51 -23.82
N ALA A 61 -9.84 9.70 -23.05
CA ALA A 61 -11.11 10.11 -22.43
C ALA A 61 -10.94 11.05 -21.23
N GLY A 62 -9.71 11.39 -20.83
CA GLY A 62 -9.45 12.28 -19.70
C GLY A 62 -9.77 11.67 -18.33
N LEU A 63 -10.04 10.35 -18.25
CA LEU A 63 -10.44 9.69 -17.00
C LEU A 63 -9.31 9.63 -15.96
N LEU A 64 -8.07 9.83 -16.39
CA LEU A 64 -6.90 9.92 -15.50
C LEU A 64 -6.56 11.38 -15.10
N GLU A 65 -7.35 12.35 -15.55
CA GLU A 65 -7.15 13.74 -15.17
C GLU A 65 -7.47 13.96 -13.69
N ARG A 66 -6.75 14.92 -13.12
CA ARG A 66 -6.79 15.18 -11.68
C ARG A 66 -8.00 15.99 -11.30
N GLN A 67 -8.80 15.49 -10.35
CA GLN A 67 -10.06 16.11 -9.94
C GLN A 67 -9.89 17.18 -8.85
N TYR A 68 -9.28 18.33 -9.18
CA TYR A 68 -9.00 19.38 -8.19
C TYR A 68 -10.26 19.89 -7.46
N GLY A 69 -11.38 20.07 -8.16
CA GLY A 69 -12.64 20.53 -7.57
C GLY A 69 -13.18 19.58 -6.51
N TYR A 70 -13.09 18.27 -6.77
CA TYR A 70 -13.48 17.25 -5.80
C TYR A 70 -12.64 17.35 -4.51
N TYR A 71 -11.31 17.46 -4.62
CA TYR A 71 -10.44 17.58 -3.45
C TYR A 71 -10.57 18.90 -2.70
N ALA A 72 -10.88 20.00 -3.41
CA ALA A 72 -11.14 21.30 -2.80
C ALA A 72 -12.34 21.26 -1.84
N TRP A 73 -13.34 20.40 -2.10
CA TRP A 73 -14.47 20.15 -1.20
C TRP A 73 -14.20 19.01 -0.21
N LYS A 74 -13.57 17.92 -0.68
CA LYS A 74 -13.35 16.71 0.11
C LYS A 74 -12.50 16.99 1.35
N ILE A 75 -11.38 17.69 1.20
CA ILE A 75 -10.46 17.97 2.31
C ILE A 75 -11.15 18.75 3.45
N PRO A 76 -11.78 19.92 3.19
CA PRO A 76 -12.47 20.64 4.26
C PRO A 76 -13.67 19.86 4.80
N SER A 77 -14.38 19.07 3.99
CA SER A 77 -15.48 18.22 4.50
C SER A 77 -14.99 17.20 5.52
N VAL A 78 -13.86 16.53 5.26
CA VAL A 78 -13.29 15.53 6.18
C VAL A 78 -12.75 16.20 7.44
N ALA A 79 -12.09 17.36 7.30
CA ALA A 79 -11.64 18.15 8.44
C ALA A 79 -12.83 18.61 9.32
N ALA A 80 -13.93 19.03 8.70
CA ALA A 80 -15.16 19.38 9.40
C ALA A 80 -15.76 18.18 10.12
N MET A 81 -15.82 17.00 9.49
CA MET A 81 -16.30 15.77 10.14
C MET A 81 -15.48 15.44 11.40
N VAL A 82 -14.15 15.52 11.33
CA VAL A 82 -13.27 15.32 12.50
C VAL A 82 -13.60 16.34 13.59
N ALA A 83 -13.66 17.64 13.24
CA ALA A 83 -13.95 18.70 14.18
C ALA A 83 -15.33 18.52 14.84
N THR A 84 -16.35 18.14 14.07
CA THR A 84 -17.69 17.84 14.58
C THR A 84 -17.66 16.66 15.55
N SER A 85 -16.97 15.57 15.22
CA SER A 85 -16.91 14.40 16.10
C SER A 85 -16.22 14.72 17.43
N VAL A 86 -15.13 15.50 17.39
CA VAL A 86 -14.44 15.98 18.60
C VAL A 86 -15.32 16.92 19.41
N ALA A 87 -16.03 17.85 18.76
CA ALA A 87 -16.95 18.76 19.44
C ALA A 87 -18.09 18.01 20.13
N VAL A 88 -18.69 17.01 19.48
CA VAL A 88 -19.73 16.15 20.06
C VAL A 88 -19.20 15.37 21.25
N LEU A 89 -17.96 14.87 21.17
CA LEU A 89 -17.31 14.15 22.27
C LEU A 89 -17.18 15.04 23.51
N VAL A 90 -16.76 16.29 23.35
CA VAL A 90 -16.54 17.24 24.45
C VAL A 90 -17.87 17.77 25.02
N ILE A 91 -18.78 18.23 24.15
CA ILE A 91 -20.04 18.89 24.56
C ILE A 91 -21.00 17.88 25.20
N PHE A 92 -21.12 16.67 24.64
CA PHE A 92 -22.09 15.66 25.07
C PHE A 92 -21.43 14.52 25.85
N SER A 93 -20.36 14.81 26.59
CA SER A 93 -19.57 13.82 27.33
C SER A 93 -20.38 12.96 28.31
N GLY A 94 -21.47 13.50 28.87
CA GLY A 94 -22.36 12.79 29.80
C GLY A 94 -23.46 11.95 29.16
N THR A 95 -23.65 11.99 27.83
CA THR A 95 -24.80 11.35 27.16
C THR A 95 -24.37 10.14 26.32
N LEU A 96 -24.47 8.94 26.91
CA LEU A 96 -24.00 7.69 26.28
C LEU A 96 -24.58 7.44 24.89
N TRP A 97 -25.88 7.62 24.71
CA TRP A 97 -26.55 7.39 23.42
C TRP A 97 -26.02 8.30 22.29
N ILE A 98 -25.72 9.56 22.61
CA ILE A 98 -25.11 10.49 21.65
C ILE A 98 -23.69 10.03 21.31
N GLN A 99 -22.94 9.53 22.29
CA GLN A 99 -21.60 8.99 22.03
C GLN A 99 -21.63 7.72 21.18
N MET A 100 -22.65 6.86 21.30
CA MET A 100 -22.82 5.71 20.41
C MET A 100 -23.04 6.14 18.96
N LEU A 101 -23.88 7.15 18.72
CA LEU A 101 -24.06 7.73 17.39
C LEU A 101 -22.77 8.40 16.89
N ASN A 102 -22.07 9.13 17.76
CA ASN A 102 -20.80 9.76 17.44
C ASN A 102 -19.72 8.71 17.10
N ALA A 103 -19.72 7.53 17.73
CA ALA A 103 -18.79 6.46 17.41
C ALA A 103 -19.00 5.92 15.98
N VAL A 104 -20.25 5.72 15.56
CA VAL A 104 -20.57 5.34 14.17
C VAL A 104 -20.14 6.44 13.19
N PHE A 105 -20.42 7.70 13.53
CA PHE A 105 -20.00 8.84 12.72
C PHE A 105 -18.46 8.96 12.63
N LEU A 106 -17.76 8.73 13.74
CA LEU A 106 -16.30 8.74 13.79
C LEU A 106 -15.70 7.61 12.96
N ALA A 107 -16.32 6.41 12.96
CA ALA A 107 -15.90 5.31 12.09
C ALA A 107 -15.94 5.73 10.61
N LEU A 108 -17.04 6.34 10.16
CA LEU A 108 -17.16 6.88 8.81
C LEU A 108 -16.14 7.99 8.53
N THR A 109 -15.88 8.84 9.52
CA THR A 109 -14.90 9.93 9.43
C THR A 109 -13.48 9.38 9.22
N VAL A 110 -13.07 8.39 10.01
CA VAL A 110 -11.75 7.74 9.89
C VAL A 110 -11.64 7.00 8.55
N THR A 111 -12.71 6.34 8.09
CA THR A 111 -12.73 5.74 6.74
C THR A 111 -12.46 6.77 5.65
N ASN A 112 -13.13 7.93 5.72
CA ASN A 112 -12.91 9.01 4.77
C ASN A 112 -11.49 9.60 4.85
N LEU A 113 -10.93 9.67 6.05
CA LEU A 113 -9.55 10.08 6.29
C LEU A 113 -8.56 9.11 5.64
N GLY A 114 -8.81 7.80 5.78
CA GLY A 114 -8.03 6.73 5.15
C GLY A 114 -8.04 6.83 3.62
N PHE A 115 -9.20 7.03 2.99
CA PHE A 115 -9.28 7.24 1.54
C PHE A 115 -8.53 8.49 1.09
N LEU A 116 -8.66 9.60 1.83
CA LEU A 116 -7.92 10.83 1.52
C LEU A 116 -6.40 10.63 1.61
N GLY A 117 -5.94 9.88 2.61
CA GLY A 117 -4.54 9.48 2.77
C GLY A 117 -4.07 8.58 1.63
N HIS A 118 -4.86 7.56 1.27
CA HIS A 118 -4.58 6.65 0.16
C HIS A 118 -4.36 7.41 -1.15
N ASP A 119 -5.29 8.29 -1.51
CA ASP A 119 -5.21 9.03 -2.77
C ASP A 119 -4.05 10.03 -2.79
N SER A 120 -3.73 10.61 -1.62
CA SER A 120 -2.54 11.45 -1.45
C SER A 120 -1.26 10.62 -1.57
N GLY A 121 -1.21 9.42 -0.99
CA GLY A 121 -0.08 8.50 -1.11
C GLY A 121 0.22 8.09 -2.55
N HIS A 122 -0.83 7.90 -3.36
CA HIS A 122 -0.73 7.68 -4.81
C HIS A 122 -0.47 8.93 -5.63
N ARG A 123 -0.32 10.09 -4.96
CA ARG A 123 -0.17 11.39 -5.61
C ARG A 123 -1.26 11.60 -6.65
N GLN A 124 -2.52 11.42 -6.25
CA GLN A 124 -3.72 11.69 -7.05
C GLN A 124 -4.43 13.00 -6.64
N SER A 125 -4.14 13.59 -5.48
CA SER A 125 -4.80 14.83 -5.01
C SER A 125 -4.19 16.14 -5.56
N PHE A 126 -2.90 16.43 -5.33
CA PHE A 126 -2.22 17.67 -5.79
C PHE A 126 -1.10 17.53 -6.82
N LYS A 127 -1.01 18.47 -7.78
CA LYS A 127 0.08 18.48 -8.79
C LYS A 127 1.49 18.44 -8.19
N LYS A 128 1.74 19.17 -7.09
CA LYS A 128 3.05 19.17 -6.43
C LYS A 128 3.13 18.01 -5.43
N PRO A 129 4.17 17.14 -5.49
CA PRO A 129 4.34 16.02 -4.58
C PRO A 129 4.26 16.42 -3.10
N LYS A 130 4.96 17.51 -2.73
CA LYS A 130 5.02 18.04 -1.36
C LYS A 130 3.65 18.24 -0.69
N TYR A 131 2.62 18.68 -1.42
CA TYR A 131 1.29 18.88 -0.83
C TYR A 131 0.58 17.56 -0.52
N ASN A 132 0.80 16.53 -1.35
CA ASN A 132 0.29 15.20 -1.06
C ASN A 132 1.01 14.62 0.17
N ASP A 133 2.32 14.84 0.28
CA ASP A 133 3.12 14.38 1.43
C ASP A 133 2.63 15.03 2.74
N TRP A 134 2.27 16.32 2.72
CA TRP A 134 1.67 17.00 3.87
C TRP A 134 0.32 16.41 4.28
N VAL A 135 -0.57 16.14 3.32
CA VAL A 135 -1.87 15.53 3.63
C VAL A 135 -1.68 14.11 4.15
N LEU A 136 -0.80 13.32 3.54
CA LEU A 136 -0.49 11.99 4.02
C LEU A 136 0.12 12.00 5.43
N LEU A 137 0.98 12.97 5.75
CA LEU A 137 1.52 13.15 7.10
C LEU A 137 0.41 13.50 8.10
N ALA A 138 -0.50 14.40 7.74
CA ALA A 138 -1.63 14.77 8.59
C ALA A 138 -2.57 13.57 8.85
N VAL A 139 -2.87 12.78 7.81
CA VAL A 139 -3.66 11.56 7.95
C VAL A 139 -2.91 10.54 8.81
N GLY A 140 -1.63 10.32 8.55
CA GLY A 140 -0.79 9.40 9.33
C GLY A 140 -0.72 9.78 10.81
N PHE A 141 -0.63 11.07 11.13
CA PHE A 141 -0.69 11.55 12.52
C PHE A 141 -2.03 11.21 13.19
N MET A 142 -3.14 11.46 12.50
CA MET A 142 -4.48 11.19 13.03
C MET A 142 -4.79 9.70 13.19
N THR A 143 -4.19 8.83 12.38
CA THR A 143 -4.40 7.38 12.43
C THR A 143 -3.30 6.62 13.17
N GLY A 144 -2.24 7.30 13.63
CA GLY A 144 -1.08 6.68 14.28
C GLY A 144 -0.21 5.84 13.34
N MET A 145 -0.22 6.13 12.03
CA MET A 145 0.49 5.36 11.01
C MET A 145 1.62 6.17 10.37
N THR A 146 2.79 5.54 10.20
CA THR A 146 3.92 6.18 9.50
C THR A 146 3.71 6.14 7.99
N PRO A 147 3.73 7.30 7.29
CA PRO A 147 3.53 7.38 5.84
C PRO A 147 4.47 6.49 5.01
N SER A 148 5.75 6.42 5.38
CA SER A 148 6.76 5.66 4.65
C SER A 148 6.52 4.15 4.74
N TRP A 149 6.21 3.64 5.93
CA TRP A 149 5.87 2.23 6.13
C TRP A 149 4.61 1.85 5.33
N TRP A 150 3.58 2.71 5.36
CA TRP A 150 2.37 2.45 4.60
C TRP A 150 2.65 2.40 3.10
N GLN A 151 3.38 3.37 2.54
CA GLN A 151 3.72 3.37 1.11
C GLN A 151 4.55 2.14 0.70
N ASP A 152 5.54 1.76 1.49
CA ASP A 152 6.38 0.58 1.22
C ASP A 152 5.54 -0.70 1.15
N LYS A 153 4.67 -0.91 2.16
CA LYS A 153 3.76 -2.06 2.19
C LYS A 153 2.69 -2.00 1.11
N HIS A 154 2.09 -0.84 0.88
CA HIS A 154 0.98 -0.65 -0.05
C HIS A 154 1.41 -0.80 -1.51
N ASN A 155 2.63 -0.39 -1.86
CA ASN A 155 3.17 -0.54 -3.22
C ASN A 155 3.60 -1.98 -3.56
N THR A 156 3.64 -2.87 -2.57
CA THR A 156 3.98 -4.30 -2.78
C THR A 156 2.78 -5.11 -3.31
N HIS A 157 1.57 -4.58 -3.17
CA HIS A 157 0.32 -5.20 -3.63
C HIS A 157 -0.04 -4.77 -5.04
#